data_AF-A0A0J6SL68-F1
#
_entry.id   AF-A0A0J6SL68-F1
#
_cell.length_a   1.000
_cell.length_b   1.000
_cell.length_c   1.000
_cell.angle_alpha   90.00
_cell.angle_beta   90.00
_cell.angle_gamma   90.00
#
_symmetry.space_group_name_H-M   'P 1'
#
loop_
_entity.id
_entity.type
_entity.pdbx_description
1 polymer ?
#
loop_
_entity_poly.entity_id
_entity_poly.type
_entity_poly.pdbx_seq_one_letter_code
_entity_poly.pdbx_strand_id
1 'polypeptide(L)'
;MSIEVSYTLRNAEPGALLRELDDVRITTDVTTDDGDTITAGTEGTVVAVWNAGEAYDVEFPEPMGALATVKAADLVRVGRSVP
;
A
#
# COMPACT_ATOMS: atom_id res chain seq x y z
N MET A 1 -10.33 16.00 30.35
CA MET A 1 -9.68 14.70 30.10
C MET A 1 -9.08 14.79 28.71
N SER A 2 -7.76 14.93 28.61
CA SER A 2 -7.06 15.21 27.36
C SER A 2 -6.35 13.93 26.94
N ILE A 3 -6.63 13.44 25.73
CA ILE A 3 -5.89 12.32 25.13
C ILE A 3 -4.66 12.92 24.46
N GLU A 4 -3.48 12.63 25.01
CA GLU A 4 -2.21 12.90 24.36
C GLU A 4 -1.99 11.83 23.30
N VAL A 5 -2.18 12.18 22.02
CA VAL A 5 -1.91 11.28 20.90
C VAL A 5 -0.49 11.55 20.41
N SER A 6 0.43 10.66 20.77
CA SER A 6 1.82 10.71 20.33
C SER A 6 1.95 9.99 19.00
N TYR A 7 2.04 10.75 17.90
CA TYR A 7 2.32 10.20 16.57
C TYR A 7 3.84 10.01 16.40
N THR A 8 4.34 8.81 16.68
CA THR A 8 5.71 8.46 16.28
C THR A 8 5.73 8.11 14.80
N LEU A 9 6.04 9.10 13.96
CA LEU A 9 6.39 8.89 12.56
C LEU A 9 7.71 8.11 12.50
N ARG A 10 7.64 6.82 12.15
CA ARG A 10 8.83 6.02 11.87
C ARG A 10 9.25 6.31 10.43
N ASN A 11 10.45 6.86 10.24
CA ASN A 11 11.05 7.02 8.91
C ASN A 11 11.00 5.69 8.16
N ALA A 12 10.52 5.72 6.90
CA ALA A 12 10.41 4.55 6.05
C ALA A 12 11.81 4.05 5.66
N GLU A 13 12.28 3.02 6.34
CA GLU A 13 13.49 2.29 5.94
C GLU A 13 13.15 1.43 4.71
N PRO A 14 13.88 1.53 3.59
CA PRO A 14 13.66 0.66 2.45
C PRO A 14 13.88 -0.80 2.87
N GLY A 15 12.82 -1.62 2.75
CA GLY A 15 12.81 -3.02 3.18
C GLY A 15 12.07 -3.28 4.51
N ALA A 16 11.52 -2.27 5.17
CA ALA A 16 10.56 -2.50 6.26
C ALA A 16 9.26 -3.10 5.70
N LEU A 17 8.72 -4.12 6.38
CA LEU A 17 7.42 -4.71 6.06
C LEU A 17 6.34 -3.62 5.99
N LEU A 18 5.56 -3.63 4.90
CA LEU A 18 4.38 -2.78 4.76
C LEU A 18 3.32 -3.19 5.79
N ARG A 19 2.51 -2.22 6.21
CA ARG A 19 1.41 -2.40 7.16
C ARG A 19 0.11 -1.95 6.50
N GLU A 20 -1.01 -2.38 7.08
CA GLU A 20 -2.31 -1.81 6.72
C GLU A 20 -2.27 -0.28 6.85
N LEU A 21 -2.91 0.39 5.91
CA LEU A 21 -2.96 1.85 5.72
C LEU A 21 -1.65 2.48 5.23
N ASP A 22 -0.62 1.70 4.87
CA ASP A 22 0.51 2.25 4.14
C ASP A 22 0.11 2.59 2.70
N ASP A 23 0.45 3.81 2.29
CA ASP A 23 0.42 4.20 0.88
C ASP A 23 1.56 3.51 0.12
N VAL A 24 1.22 2.91 -1.01
CA VAL A 24 2.14 2.15 -1.86
C VAL A 24 1.95 2.50 -3.32
N ARG A 25 2.96 2.21 -4.13
CA ARG A 25 2.92 2.31 -5.58
C ARG A 25 3.30 0.96 -6.18
N ILE A 26 2.54 0.51 -7.17
CA ILE A 26 2.86 -0.70 -7.93
C ILE A 26 3.99 -0.45 -8.92
N THR A 27 4.89 -1.41 -9.10
CA THR A 27 6.04 -1.31 -10.02
C THR A 27 5.85 -2.07 -11.34
N THR A 28 4.82 -2.91 -11.41
CA THR A 28 4.36 -3.62 -12.61
C THR A 28 2.84 -3.48 -12.73
N ASP A 29 2.30 -3.74 -13.92
CA ASP A 29 0.85 -3.84 -14.11
C ASP A 29 0.29 -4.97 -13.24
N VAL A 30 -0.85 -4.72 -12.61
CA VAL A 30 -1.57 -5.69 -11.76
C VAL A 30 -3.01 -5.84 -12.22
N THR A 31 -3.57 -7.03 -12.03
CA THR A 31 -4.99 -7.30 -12.31
C THR A 31 -5.78 -7.25 -11.01
N THR A 32 -6.88 -6.51 -10.98
CA THR A 32 -7.80 -6.45 -9.84
C THR A 32 -8.61 -7.74 -9.72
N ASP A 33 -9.28 -7.94 -8.58
CA ASP A 33 -10.21 -9.06 -8.37
C ASP A 33 -11.37 -9.06 -9.38
N ASP A 34 -11.77 -7.87 -9.87
CA ASP A 34 -12.79 -7.71 -10.92
C ASP A 34 -12.24 -7.92 -12.35
N GLY A 35 -10.91 -8.08 -12.50
CA GLY A 35 -10.25 -8.34 -13.78
C GLY A 35 -9.75 -7.10 -14.53
N ASP A 36 -9.90 -5.90 -13.96
CA ASP A 36 -9.33 -4.68 -14.53
C ASP A 36 -7.79 -4.66 -14.40
N THR A 37 -7.12 -3.98 -15.33
CA THR A 37 -5.68 -3.77 -15.25
C THR A 37 -5.37 -2.40 -14.65
N ILE A 38 -4.60 -2.37 -13.56
CA ILE A 38 -4.03 -1.16 -13.00
C ILE A 38 -2.57 -1.06 -13.47
N THR A 39 -2.22 0.05 -14.10
CA THR A 39 -0.90 0.23 -14.71
C THR A 39 0.18 0.52 -13.68
N ALA A 40 1.38 0.01 -13.93
CA ALA A 40 2.58 0.32 -13.15
C ALA A 40 2.71 1.82 -12.85
N GLY A 41 3.10 2.17 -11.63
CA GLY A 41 3.23 3.54 -11.17
C GLY A 41 1.98 4.09 -10.46
N THR A 42 0.85 3.38 -10.51
CA THR A 42 -0.37 3.76 -9.78
C THR A 42 -0.18 3.60 -8.28
N GLU A 43 -0.67 4.57 -7.51
CA GLU A 43 -0.66 4.55 -6.05
C GLU A 43 -1.96 3.94 -5.51
N GLY A 44 -1.84 3.23 -4.38
CA GLY A 44 -2.95 2.63 -3.67
C GLY A 44 -2.64 2.49 -2.18
N THR A 45 -3.61 2.01 -1.41
CA THR A 45 -3.49 1.83 0.04
C THR A 45 -3.51 0.35 0.38
N VAL A 46 -2.58 -0.10 1.21
CA VAL A 46 -2.64 -1.47 1.74
C VAL A 46 -3.85 -1.60 2.68
N VAL A 47 -4.74 -2.56 2.40
CA VAL A 47 -5.91 -2.85 3.25
C VAL A 47 -5.87 -4.22 3.92
N ALA A 48 -4.97 -5.11 3.50
CA ALA A 48 -4.69 -6.37 4.19
C ALA A 48 -3.25 -6.84 3.96
N VAL A 49 -2.72 -7.62 4.91
CA VAL A 49 -1.39 -8.23 4.84
C VAL A 49 -1.51 -9.75 4.84
N TRP A 50 -0.89 -10.41 3.86
CA TRP A 50 -0.94 -11.87 3.68
C TRP A 50 0.41 -12.53 3.99
N ASN A 51 0.37 -13.73 4.58
CA ASN A 51 1.54 -14.57 4.84
C ASN A 51 2.75 -13.82 5.42
N ALA A 52 2.51 -13.02 6.47
CA ALA A 52 3.54 -12.20 7.12
C ALA A 52 4.29 -11.23 6.16
N GLY A 53 3.60 -10.73 5.13
CA GLY A 53 4.12 -9.74 4.19
C GLY A 53 4.67 -10.29 2.88
N GLU A 54 4.30 -11.52 2.51
CA GLU A 54 4.61 -12.05 1.17
C GLU A 54 3.75 -11.36 0.09
N ALA A 55 2.52 -10.99 0.44
CA ALA A 55 1.59 -10.26 -0.42
C ALA A 55 0.67 -9.34 0.39
N TYR A 56 -0.01 -8.44 -0.31
CA TYR A 56 -0.83 -7.37 0.26
C TYR A 56 -2.07 -7.17 -0.60
N ASP A 57 -3.23 -6.97 0.00
CA ASP A 57 -4.35 -6.39 -0.74
C ASP A 57 -4.18 -4.87 -0.78
N VAL A 58 -4.24 -4.32 -1.98
CA VAL A 58 -4.10 -2.90 -2.25
C VAL A 58 -5.40 -2.40 -2.88
N GLU A 59 -6.01 -1.41 -2.23
CA GLU A 59 -7.15 -0.68 -2.77
C GLU A 59 -6.64 0.52 -3.59
N PHE A 60 -7.13 0.64 -4.81
CA PHE A 60 -6.82 1.73 -5.74
C PHE A 60 -7.98 2.73 -5.81
N PRO A 61 -7.69 4.03 -6.02
CA PRO A 61 -8.72 5.06 -6.08
C PRO A 61 -9.60 4.96 -7.33
N GLU A 62 -9.04 4.48 -8.44
CA GLU A 62 -9.73 4.35 -9.72
C GLU A 62 -9.37 3.01 -10.41
N PRO A 63 -10.37 2.25 -10.90
CA PRO A 63 -11.81 2.46 -10.69
C PRO A 63 -12.19 2.35 -9.19
N MET A 64 -13.29 2.97 -8.79
CA MET A 64 -13.71 2.95 -7.38
C MET A 64 -13.93 1.52 -6.89
N GLY A 65 -13.28 1.16 -5.78
CA GLY A 65 -13.35 -0.20 -5.21
C GLY A 65 -12.42 -1.20 -5.90
N ALA A 66 -11.53 -0.76 -6.79
CA ALA A 66 -10.50 -1.61 -7.37
C ALA A 66 -9.58 -2.17 -6.29
N LEU A 67 -9.59 -3.49 -6.14
CA LEU A 67 -8.78 -4.21 -5.17
C LEU A 67 -7.92 -5.25 -5.88
N ALA A 68 -6.64 -5.33 -5.54
CA ALA A 68 -5.76 -6.39 -6.05
C ALA A 68 -4.86 -6.96 -4.96
N THR A 69 -4.65 -8.27 -4.99
CA THR A 69 -3.59 -8.92 -4.20
C THR A 69 -2.27 -8.80 -4.95
N VAL A 70 -1.31 -8.07 -4.38
CA VAL A 70 -0.02 -7.74 -5.00
C VAL A 70 1.13 -8.32 -4.17
N LYS A 71 2.15 -8.88 -4.82
CA LYS A 71 3.34 -9.39 -4.14
C LYS A 71 4.17 -8.24 -3.56
N ALA A 72 4.86 -8.51 -2.46
CA ALA A 72 5.75 -7.52 -1.84
C ALA A 72 6.81 -6.94 -2.79
N ALA A 73 7.33 -7.77 -3.70
CA ALA A 73 8.35 -7.36 -4.67
C ALA A 73 7.85 -6.33 -5.70
N ASP A 74 6.54 -6.24 -5.88
CA ASP A 74 5.89 -5.38 -6.86
C ASP A 74 5.36 -4.07 -6.24
N LEU A 75 5.68 -3.82 -4.95
CA LEU A 75 5.25 -2.64 -4.20
C LEU A 75 6.44 -1.83 -3.71
N VAL A 76 6.29 -0.52 -3.79
CA VAL A 76 7.17 0.42 -3.10
C VAL A 76 6.34 1.31 -2.18
N ARG A 77 6.79 1.49 -0.94
CA ARG A 77 6.12 2.41 -0.01
C ARG A 77 6.24 3.84 -0.50
N VAL A 78 5.14 4.57 -0.52
CA VAL A 78 5.13 6.01 -0.76
C VAL A 78 5.31 6.68 0.59
N GLY A 79 6.47 7.29 0.82
CA GLY A 79 6.65 8.15 1.97
C GLY A 79 5.84 9.43 1.79
N ARG A 80 5.08 9.87 2.80
CA ARG A 80 4.77 11.30 2.89
C ARG A 80 6.09 12.04 3.08
N SER A 81 6.59 12.67 2.02
CA SER A 81 7.46 13.84 2.21
C SER A 81 6.60 14.91 2.83
N VAL A 82 6.62 15.01 4.16
CA VAL A 82 6.22 16.24 4.83
C VAL A 82 7.38 17.21 4.61
N PRO A 83 7.18 18.37 3.95
CA PRO A 83 8.21 19.39 3.83
C PRO A 83 8.63 19.95 5.20
#